data_AF-N2A150-F1
#
_entry.id   AF-N2A150-F1
#
_cell.length_a   1.000
_cell.length_b   1.000
_cell.length_c   1.000
_cell.angle_alpha   90.00
_cell.angle_beta   90.00
_cell.angle_gamma   90.00
#
_symmetry.space_group_name_H-M   'P 1'
#
loop_
_entity.id
_entity.type
_entity.pdbx_description
1 polymer ?
#
loop_
_entity_poly.entity_id
_entity_poly.type
_entity_poly.pdbx_seq_one_letter_code
_entity_poly.pdbx_strand_id
1 'polypeptide(L)' 'MKFKDNIPIYLQIEQYLYRQIAMGKLQAGQKIPSVRKLAVELTVNV' A
#
# COMPACT_ATOMS: atom_id res chain seq x y z
N MET A 1 9.69 -0.57 0.71
CA MET A 1 9.16 -1.76 1.40
C MET A 1 9.77 -2.97 0.71
N LYS A 2 10.29 -3.97 1.44
CA LYS A 2 10.73 -5.23 0.80
C LYS A 2 9.54 -6.16 0.74
N PHE A 3 9.04 -6.43 -0.47
CA PHE A 3 7.99 -7.42 -0.68
C PHE A 3 8.58 -8.82 -0.58
N LYS A 4 7.77 -9.76 -0.08
CA LYS A 4 8.12 -11.18 -0.04
C LYS A 4 7.61 -11.84 -1.31
N ASP A 5 8.48 -12.50 -2.06
CA ASP A 5 8.12 -13.13 -3.33
C ASP A 5 7.09 -14.27 -3.16
N ASN A 6 7.03 -14.87 -1.97
CA ASN A 6 6.16 -16.00 -1.66
C ASN A 6 4.72 -15.59 -1.27
N ILE A 7 4.41 -14.29 -1.26
CA ILE A 7 3.07 -13.79 -0.91
C ILE A 7 2.57 -12.94 -2.09
N PRO A 8 1.34 -13.15 -2.58
CA PRO A 8 0.77 -12.31 -3.61
C PRO A 8 0.89 -10.81 -3.29
N ILE A 9 1.34 -10.03 -4.28
CA ILE A 9 1.68 -8.62 -4.06
C ILE A 9 0.49 -7.78 -3.57
N TYR A 10 -0.71 -8.07 -4.06
CA TYR A 10 -1.93 -7.36 -3.67
C TYR A 10 -2.25 -7.52 -2.19
N LEU A 11 -2.02 -8.71 -1.59
CA LEU A 11 -2.20 -8.95 -0.15
C LEU A 11 -1.21 -8.12 0.69
N GLN A 12 0.01 -7.96 0.18
CA GLN A 12 1.02 -7.16 0.87
C GLN A 12 0.70 -5.66 0.81
N ILE A 13 0.14 -5.19 -0.32
CA ILE A 13 -0.34 -3.82 -0.49
C ILE A 13 -1.56 -3.55 0.41
N GLU A 14 -2.50 -4.49 0.49
CA GLU A 14 -3.65 -4.41 1.39
C GLU A 14 -3.23 -4.27 2.85
N GLN A 15 -2.34 -5.16 3.33
CA GLN A 15 -1.80 -5.06 4.69
C GLN A 15 -1.04 -3.76 4.95
N TYR A 16 -0.33 -3.24 3.93
CA TYR A 16 0.32 -1.94 4.04
C TYR A 16 -0.71 -0.81 4.25
N LEU A 17 -1.79 -0.80 3.48
CA LEU A 17 -2.86 0.20 3.64
C LEU A 17 -3.55 0.10 5.01
N TYR A 18 -3.84 -1.11 5.49
CA TYR A 18 -4.41 -1.30 6.83
C TYR A 18 -3.50 -0.76 7.93
N ARG A 19 -2.19 -0.98 7.84
CA ARG A 19 -1.24 -0.38 8.80
C ARG A 19 -1.26 1.14 8.78
N GLN A 20 -1.33 1.75 7.59
CA GLN A 20 -1.38 3.21 7.46
C GLN A 20 -2.65 3.79 8.08
N ILE A 21 -3.79 3.10 7.97
CA ILE A 21 -5.04 3.46 8.65
C ILE A 21 -4.89 3.30 10.16
N ALA A 22 -4.40 2.15 10.64
CA ALA A 22 -4.21 1.88 12.06
C ALA A 22 -3.23 2.87 12.74
N MET A 23 -2.24 3.36 12.00
CA MET A 23 -1.30 4.40 12.45
C MET A 23 -1.87 5.82 12.36
N GLY A 24 -3.10 6.00 11.87
CA GLY A 24 -3.72 7.33 11.68
C GLY A 24 -3.12 8.16 10.54
N LYS A 25 -2.27 7.56 9.69
CA LYS A 25 -1.66 8.21 8.52
C LYS A 25 -2.63 8.34 7.34
N LEU A 26 -3.58 7.40 7.25
CA LEU A 26 -4.75 7.47 6.37
C LEU A 26 -5.99 7.63 7.25
N GLN A 27 -6.64 8.79 7.16
CA GLN A 27 -7.83 9.10 7.94
C GLN A 27 -9.11 8.85 7.13
N ALA A 28 -10.20 8.61 7.83
CA ALA A 28 -11.52 8.49 7.20
C ALA A 28 -11.86 9.77 6.43
N GLY A 29 -12.38 9.63 5.21
CA GLY A 29 -12.67 10.76 4.32
C GLY A 29 -11.46 11.32 3.56
N GLN A 30 -10.24 10.90 3.90
CA GLN A 30 -9.05 11.26 3.13
C GLN A 30 -9.01 10.50 1.80
N LYS A 31 -8.64 11.20 0.73
CA LYS A 31 -8.48 10.58 -0.59
C LYS A 31 -7.32 9.59 -0.57
N ILE A 32 -7.62 8.34 -0.94
CA ILE A 32 -6.61 7.28 -1.08
C ILE A 32 -5.71 7.59 -2.31
N PRO A 33 -4.41 7.26 -2.28
CA PRO A 33 -3.54 7.41 -3.43
C PRO A 33 -4.07 6.66 -4.66
N SER A 34 -3.80 7.17 -5.86
CA SER A 34 -4.12 6.45 -7.09
C SER A 34 -3.26 5.19 -7.21
N VAL A 35 -3.74 4.20 -7.95
CA VAL A 35 -3.01 2.95 -8.23
C VAL A 35 -1.60 3.22 -8.76
N ARG A 36 -1.45 4.16 -9.69
CA ARG A 36 -0.15 4.56 -10.25
C ARG A 36 0.77 5.17 -9.20
N LYS A 37 0.25 6.03 -8.32
CA LYS A 37 1.04 6.64 -7.25
C LYS A 37 1.50 5.59 -6.24
N LEU A 38 0.61 4.68 -5.86
CA LEU A 38 0.92 3.52 -5.02
C LEU A 38 1.98 2.61 -5.65
N ALA A 39 1.91 2.36 -6.96
CA ALA A 39 2.89 1.55 -7.67
C ALA A 39 4.30 2.17 -7.62
N VAL A 40 4.39 3.48 -7.84
CA VAL A 40 5.65 4.23 -7.75
C VAL A 40 6.19 4.26 -6.32
N GLU A 41 5.36 4.59 -5.33
CA GLU A 41 5.76 4.67 -3.91
C GLU A 41 6.22 3.31 -3.35
N LEU A 42 5.56 2.24 -3.76
CA LEU A 42 5.90 0.89 -3.33
C LEU A 42 6.95 0.25 -4.23
N THR A 43 7.30 0.87 -5.36
CA THR A 43 8.23 0.31 -6.36
C THR A 43 7.79 -1.09 -6.81
N VAL A 44 6.48 -1.25 -7.00
CA VAL A 44 5.88 -2.50 -7.51
C VAL A 44 5.57 -2.33 -8.99
N ASN A 45 5.94 -3.33 -9.80
CA ASN A 45 5.70 -3.35 -11.25
C ASN A 45 6.29 -2.13 -11.99
N VAL A 46 7.63 -2.05 -12.02
CA VAL A 46 8.38 -1.14 -12.90
C VAL A 46 8.67 -1.84 -14.22
#